data_AF-A0A2V9GBH6-F1
#
_entry.id   AF-A0A2V9GBH6-F1
#
_cell.length_a   1.000
_cell.length_b   1.000
_cell.length_c   1.000
_cell.angle_alpha   90.00
_cell.angle_beta   90.00
_cell.angle_gamma   90.00
#
_symmetry.space_group_name_H-M   'P 1'
#
loop_
_entity.id
_entity.type
_entity.pdbx_description
1 polymer ?
#
loop_
_entity_poly.entity_id
_entity_poly.type
_entity_poly.pdbx_seq_one_letter_code
_entity_poly.pdbx_strand_id
1 'polypeptide(L)'
;MRKLAYLASISFLLCLSSSEQERTTTDVSLGYSYVRANPATPNSPDFNIHGGTASVALNPRSWFGIVGDFSGYHMHRFDSGLGTYVFGPQVYLPRSGAEGPASRWALQHKMILVLV
;
A
#
# COMPACT_ATOMS: atom_id res chain seq x y z
N MET A 1 18.95 6.45 51.65
CA MET A 1 18.96 5.33 50.69
C MET A 1 17.60 5.05 50.02
N ARG A 2 16.47 5.03 50.75
CA ARG A 2 15.14 4.70 50.17
C ARG A 2 14.68 5.55 48.97
N LYS A 3 14.95 6.86 48.99
CA LYS A 3 14.56 7.78 47.89
C LYS A 3 15.29 7.50 46.57
N LEU A 4 16.53 7.00 46.66
CA LEU A 4 17.32 6.63 45.48
C LEU A 4 16.80 5.33 44.84
N ALA A 5 16.29 4.39 45.65
CA ALA A 5 15.68 3.16 45.14
C ALA A 5 14.40 3.43 44.32
N TYR A 6 13.59 4.42 44.74
CA TYR A 6 12.40 4.82 43.98
C TYR A 6 12.76 5.48 42.63
N LEU A 7 13.77 6.35 42.61
CA LEU A 7 14.27 6.96 41.37
C LEU A 7 14.84 5.92 40.40
N ALA A 8 15.62 4.97 40.91
CA ALA A 8 16.15 3.86 40.10
C ALA A 8 15.02 2.97 39.55
N SER A 9 14.02 2.66 40.36
CA SER A 9 12.85 1.86 39.94
C SER A 9 12.04 2.55 38.85
N ILE A 10 11.76 3.85 39.00
CA ILE A 10 11.07 4.65 37.98
C ILE A 10 11.90 4.73 36.69
N SER A 11 13.22 4.89 36.79
CA SER A 11 14.12 4.93 35.63
C SER A 11 14.18 3.60 34.89
N PHE A 12 14.15 2.47 35.61
CA PHE A 12 14.04 1.13 35.01
C PHE A 12 12.70 0.93 34.30
N LEU A 13 11.58 1.34 34.92
CA LEU A 13 10.24 1.28 34.31
C LEU A 13 10.14 2.15 33.05
N LEU A 14 10.81 3.30 33.01
CA LEU A 14 10.88 4.16 31.82
C LEU A 14 11.73 3.56 30.69
N CYS A 15 12.76 2.77 30.99
CA CYS A 15 13.57 2.08 29.97
C CYS A 15 12.82 0.92 29.29
N LEU A 16 11.85 0.28 29.96
CA LEU A 16 11.03 -0.78 29.38
C LEU A 16 10.08 -0.28 28.27
N SER A 17 9.82 1.03 28.21
CA SER A 17 8.97 1.65 27.18
C SER A 17 9.66 1.89 25.85
N SER A 18 10.93 1.48 25.70
CA SER A 18 11.57 1.39 24.38
C SER A 18 11.13 0.10 23.69
N SER A 19 9.83 -0.03 23.47
CA SER A 19 9.36 -0.88 22.39
C SER A 19 9.82 -0.18 21.12
N GLU A 20 10.75 -0.82 20.41
CA GLU A 20 11.03 -0.57 19.00
C GLU A 20 9.73 -0.05 18.35
N GLN A 21 9.71 1.22 17.94
CA GLN A 21 8.59 1.75 17.16
C GLN A 21 8.68 1.02 15.83
N GLU A 22 8.15 -0.20 15.81
CA GLU A 22 8.06 -1.08 14.67
C GLU A 22 7.41 -0.21 13.60
N ARG A 23 8.24 0.23 12.64
CA ARG A 23 8.02 1.45 11.86
C ARG A 23 6.70 1.34 11.11
N THR A 24 5.61 1.84 11.70
CA THR A 24 4.29 1.87 11.08
C THR A 24 4.41 2.73 9.84
N THR A 25 4.59 2.07 8.70
CA THR A 25 4.86 2.75 7.44
C THR A 25 3.57 2.74 6.66
N THR A 26 2.98 3.92 6.50
CA THR A 26 1.82 4.13 5.64
C THR A 26 2.30 4.72 4.33
N ASP A 27 2.04 4.00 3.24
CA ASP A 27 2.29 4.48 1.88
C ASP A 27 0.94 4.76 1.23
N VAL A 28 0.79 5.94 0.62
CA VAL A 28 -0.44 6.34 -0.07
C VAL A 28 -0.03 6.89 -1.42
N SER A 29 -0.58 6.29 -2.47
CA SER A 29 -0.38 6.79 -3.83
C SER A 29 -1.72 7.16 -4.45
N LEU A 30 -1.70 8.22 -5.25
CA LEU A 30 -2.85 8.66 -6.03
C LEU A 30 -2.34 9.03 -7.42
N GLY A 31 -3.05 8.57 -8.44
CA GLY A 31 -2.69 8.74 -9.84
C GLY A 31 -3.91 9.05 -10.68
N TYR A 32 -3.71 9.89 -11.69
CA TYR A 32 -4.67 10.13 -12.75
C TYR A 32 -4.13 9.55 -14.05
N SER A 33 -5.00 8.89 -14.82
CA SER A 33 -4.66 8.24 -16.08
C SER A 33 -5.59 8.71 -17.18
N TYR A 34 -5.01 9.15 -18.29
CA TYR A 34 -5.74 9.49 -19.51
C TYR A 34 -5.25 8.60 -20.65
N VAL A 35 -6.19 7.87 -21.26
CA VAL A 35 -5.91 7.00 -22.41
C VAL A 35 -6.72 7.48 -23.59
N ARG A 36 -6.02 7.77 -24.70
CA ARG A 36 -6.63 8.05 -26.01
C ARG A 36 -6.38 6.87 -26.91
N ALA A 37 -7.45 6.26 -27.41
CA ALA A 37 -7.38 5.17 -28.37
C ALA A 37 -7.87 5.67 -29.74
N ASN A 38 -6.98 5.61 -30.73
CA ASN A 38 -7.27 5.95 -32.12
C ASN A 38 -7.15 4.67 -32.97
N PRO A 39 -8.25 3.92 -33.17
CA PRO A 39 -8.21 2.67 -33.91
C PRO A 39 -7.95 2.94 -35.41
N ALA A 40 -6.97 2.24 -36.00
CA ALA A 40 -6.61 2.36 -37.42
C ALA A 40 -7.61 1.67 -38.39
N THR A 41 -8.78 1.28 -37.88
CA THR A 41 -9.84 0.62 -38.65
C THR A 41 -10.78 1.66 -39.29
N PRO A 42 -11.09 1.53 -40.59
CA PRO A 42 -12.11 2.35 -41.23
C PRO A 42 -13.43 2.29 -40.46
N ASN A 43 -14.09 3.44 -40.27
CA ASN A 43 -15.37 3.62 -39.57
C ASN A 43 -15.38 3.41 -38.05
N SER A 44 -14.24 3.21 -37.38
CA SER A 44 -14.20 3.27 -35.92
C SER A 44 -13.74 4.66 -35.45
N PRO A 45 -14.56 5.42 -34.73
CA PRO A 45 -14.14 6.72 -34.24
C PRO A 45 -13.31 6.58 -32.96
N ASP A 46 -12.49 7.59 -32.73
CA ASP A 46 -11.60 7.69 -31.59
C ASP A 46 -12.39 7.73 -30.27
N PHE A 47 -11.79 7.19 -29.21
CA PHE A 47 -12.38 7.24 -27.88
C PHE A 47 -11.35 7.57 -26.81
N ASN A 48 -11.83 8.27 -25.79
CA ASN A 48 -11.06 8.71 -24.64
C ASN A 48 -11.55 7.98 -23.39
N ILE A 49 -10.60 7.51 -22.59
CA ILE A 49 -10.84 6.93 -21.29
C ILE A 49 -10.15 7.81 -20.25
N HIS A 50 -10.94 8.26 -19.28
CA HIS A 50 -10.45 9.02 -18.13
C HIS A 50 -10.52 8.13 -16.92
N GLY A 51 -9.45 8.02 -16.16
CA GLY A 51 -9.45 7.20 -14.95
C GLY A 51 -8.48 7.68 -13.91
N GLY A 52 -8.54 7.03 -12.77
CA GLY A 52 -7.66 7.29 -11.65
C GLY A 52 -7.38 6.01 -10.90
N THR A 53 -6.23 5.98 -10.24
CA THR A 53 -5.79 4.89 -9.40
C THR A 53 -5.44 5.46 -8.03
N ALA A 54 -5.88 4.81 -6.97
CA ALA A 54 -5.50 5.14 -5.61
C ALA A 54 -4.97 3.87 -4.95
N SER A 55 -3.85 3.94 -4.25
CA SER A 55 -3.39 2.84 -3.41
C SER A 55 -3.05 3.29 -2.01
N VAL A 56 -3.25 2.39 -1.08
CA VAL A 56 -2.90 2.56 0.32
C VAL A 56 -2.26 1.29 0.83
N ALA A 57 -1.07 1.40 1.40
CA ALA A 57 -0.38 0.31 2.08
C ALA A 57 -0.15 0.69 3.54
N LEU A 58 -0.66 -0.13 4.45
CA LEU A 58 -0.51 0.00 5.88
C LEU A 58 0.41 -1.11 6.38
N ASN A 59 1.56 -0.74 6.92
CA ASN A 59 2.55 -1.68 7.43
C ASN A 59 2.71 -1.50 8.94
N PRO A 60 1.78 -2.02 9.76
CA PRO A 60 1.84 -1.87 11.21
C PRO A 60 3.00 -2.66 11.85
N ARG A 61 3.55 -3.65 11.14
CA ARG A 61 4.66 -4.48 11.62
C ARG A 61 5.73 -4.64 10.56
N SER A 62 6.93 -5.01 11.01
CA SER A 62 8.09 -5.22 10.14
C SER A 62 7.91 -6.40 9.18
N TRP A 63 7.06 -7.38 9.51
CA TRP A 63 6.83 -8.60 8.74
C TRP A 63 5.44 -8.69 8.10
N PHE A 64 4.52 -7.79 8.44
CA PHE A 64 3.12 -7.81 7.98
C PHE A 64 2.61 -6.44 7.58
N GLY A 65 1.96 -6.39 6.42
CA GLY A 65 1.27 -5.23 5.90
C GLY A 65 -0.08 -5.61 5.28
N ILE A 66 -0.90 -4.60 5.03
CA ILE A 66 -2.15 -4.70 4.29
C ILE A 66 -2.09 -3.65 3.21
N VAL A 67 -2.44 -4.02 1.98
CA VAL A 67 -2.51 -3.08 0.87
C VAL A 67 -3.84 -3.18 0.16
N GLY A 68 -4.36 -2.01 -0.21
CA GLY A 68 -5.54 -1.83 -1.02
C GLY A 68 -5.21 -0.95 -2.21
N ASP A 69 -5.47 -1.44 -3.41
CA ASP A 69 -5.38 -0.73 -4.67
C ASP A 69 -6.79 -0.57 -5.23
N PHE A 70 -7.20 0.66 -5.53
CA PHE A 70 -8.44 1.00 -6.21
C PHE A 70 -8.12 1.66 -7.55
N SER A 71 -8.86 1.32 -8.59
CA SER A 71 -8.71 1.88 -9.92
C SER A 71 -10.08 2.05 -10.55
N GLY A 72 -10.32 3.19 -11.17
CA GLY A 72 -11.58 3.49 -11.83
C GLY A 72 -11.31 4.16 -13.16
N TYR A 73 -11.93 3.65 -14.22
CA TYR A 73 -11.84 4.19 -15.56
C TYR A 73 -13.24 4.43 -16.10
N HIS A 74 -13.44 5.54 -16.78
CA HIS A 74 -14.71 5.95 -17.34
C HIS A 74 -14.53 6.24 -18.83
N MET A 75 -15.35 5.58 -19.64
CA MET A 75 -15.32 5.66 -21.10
C MET A 75 -16.48 6.55 -21.57
N HIS A 76 -16.18 7.77 -22.00
CA HIS A 76 -17.21 8.76 -22.38
C HIS A 76 -18.11 8.27 -23.54
N ARG A 77 -17.57 7.40 -24.40
CA ARG A 77 -18.26 6.94 -25.62
C ARG A 77 -19.33 5.88 -25.38
N PHE A 78 -19.14 5.04 -24.36
CA PHE A 78 -20.02 3.89 -24.08
C PHE A 78 -20.83 4.08 -22.80
N ASP A 79 -20.76 5.27 -22.19
CA ASP A 79 -21.32 5.58 -20.86
C ASP A 79 -21.06 4.45 -19.84
N SER A 80 -19.85 3.89 -19.91
CA SER A 80 -19.46 2.67 -19.21
C SER A 80 -18.29 2.97 -18.30
N GLY A 81 -18.37 2.46 -17.07
CA GLY A 81 -17.30 2.51 -16.07
C GLY A 81 -16.65 1.15 -15.90
N LEU A 82 -15.35 1.13 -15.65
CA LEU A 82 -14.63 -0.05 -15.19
C LEU A 82 -13.99 0.28 -13.85
N GLY A 83 -14.42 -0.41 -12.80
CA GLY A 83 -13.81 -0.34 -11.48
C GLY A 83 -12.98 -1.60 -11.23
N THR A 84 -11.77 -1.45 -10.74
CA THR A 84 -10.98 -2.58 -10.22
C THR A 84 -10.58 -2.25 -8.80
N TYR A 85 -10.81 -3.20 -7.90
CA TYR A 85 -10.35 -3.11 -6.53
C TYR A 85 -9.57 -4.36 -6.19
N VAL A 86 -8.43 -4.17 -5.55
CA VAL A 86 -7.55 -5.24 -5.13
C VAL A 86 -7.17 -4.99 -3.69
N PHE A 87 -7.40 -5.98 -2.84
CA PHE A 87 -6.97 -5.90 -1.46
C PHE A 87 -6.34 -7.21 -1.05
N GLY A 88 -5.38 -7.13 -0.13
CA GLY A 88 -4.76 -8.34 0.37
C GLY A 88 -3.72 -8.11 1.45
N PRO A 89 -3.45 -9.15 2.27
CA PRO A 89 -2.34 -9.14 3.18
C PRO A 89 -1.02 -9.21 2.39
N GLN A 90 -0.01 -8.52 2.90
CA GLN A 90 1.35 -8.54 2.42
C GLN A 90 2.26 -9.05 3.52
N VAL A 91 2.98 -10.14 3.27
CA VAL A 91 3.94 -10.69 4.24
C VAL A 91 5.34 -10.45 3.72
N TYR A 92 6.18 -9.88 4.56
CA TYR A 92 7.59 -9.64 4.26
C TYR A 92 8.43 -10.68 4.97
N LEU A 93 9.25 -11.40 4.22
CA LEU A 93 10.20 -12.34 4.79
C LEU A 93 11.47 -11.57 5.19
N PRO A 94 11.85 -11.54 6.48
CA PRO A 94 13.14 -11.01 6.89
C PRO A 94 14.23 -11.96 6.38
N ARG A 95 15.11 -11.46 5.50
CA ARG A 95 16.30 -12.21 5.08
C ARG A 95 17.40 -11.94 6.10
N SER A 96 17.78 -12.96 6.86
CA SER A 96 18.96 -12.94 7.72
C SER A 96 20.21 -12.79 6.84
N GLY A 97 20.77 -11.59 6.74
CA GLY A 97 22.07 -11.36 6.11
C GLY A 97 22.17 -10.28 5.03
N ALA A 98 21.17 -9.42 4.84
CA ALA A 98 21.35 -8.22 4.02
C ALA A 98 21.30 -6.97 4.89
N GLU A 99 22.47 -6.53 5.33
CA GLU A 99 22.70 -5.17 5.84
C GLU A 99 22.48 -4.19 4.68
N GLY A 100 21.24 -3.73 4.49
CA GLY A 100 20.94 -2.72 3.49
C GLY A 100 19.44 -2.52 3.26
N PRO A 101 18.98 -1.27 3.03
CA PRO A 101 17.57 -0.91 2.95
C PRO A 101 16.83 -1.42 1.69
N ALA A 102 17.42 -2.32 0.89
CA ALA A 102 17.03 -2.53 -0.51
C ALA A 102 16.62 -3.95 -0.92
N SER A 103 16.42 -4.91 0.00
CA SER A 103 16.02 -6.28 -0.42
C SER A 103 14.95 -6.93 0.46
N ARG A 104 13.74 -6.36 0.44
CA ARG A 104 12.54 -6.99 1.01
C ARG A 104 11.69 -7.54 -0.12
N TRP A 105 11.69 -8.85 -0.30
CA TRP A 105 10.72 -9.52 -1.18
C TRP A 105 9.42 -9.71 -0.40
N ALA A 106 8.34 -9.12 -0.91
CA ALA A 106 7.02 -9.28 -0.35
C ALA A 106 6.29 -10.41 -1.08
N LEU A 107 5.89 -11.44 -0.34
CA LEU A 107 4.91 -12.41 -0.85
C LEU A 107 3.54 -11.79 -0.68
N GLN A 108 2.92 -11.44 -1.81
CA GLN A 108 1.64 -10.77 -1.83
C GLN A 108 0.56 -11.66 -2.45
N HIS A 109 -0.42 -12.04 -1.64
CA HIS A 109 -1.66 -12.65 -2.15
C HIS A 109 -2.70 -11.55 -2.30
N LYS A 110 -2.98 -11.17 -3.55
CA LYS A 110 -3.96 -10.14 -3.92
C LYS A 110 -5.25 -10.82 -4.37
N MET A 111 -6.41 -10.44 -3.81
CA MET A 111 -7.71 -10.83 -4.35
C MET A 111 -8.22 -9.71 -5.25
N ILE A 112 -8.43 -10.02 -6.53
CA ILE A 112 -8.85 -9.04 -7.55
C ILE A 112 -10.36 -9.12 -7.71
N LEU A 113 -11.04 -7.99 -7.50
CA LEU A 113 -12.46 -7.82 -7.84
C LEU A 113 -12.58 -6.79 -8.97
N VAL A 114 -13.26 -7.19 -10.04
CA VAL A 114 -13.57 -6.33 -11.18
C VAL A 114 -15.06 -6.01 -11.16
N LEU A 115 -15.39 -4.73 -11.16
CA LEU A 115 -16.74 -4.20 -11.22
C LEU A 115 -16.94 -3.59 -12.62
N VAL A 116 -18.00 -4.03 -13.29
CA VAL A 116 -18.44 -3.57 -14.63
C VAL A 116 -19.82 -2.95 -14.50
#